data_AF-A0A290XEK9-F1
#
_entry.id   AF-A0A290XEK9-F1
#
_cell.length_a   1.000
_cell.length_b   1.000
_cell.length_c   1.000
_cell.angle_alpha   90.00
_cell.angle_beta   90.00
_cell.angle_gamma   90.00
#
_symmetry.space_group_name_H-M   'P 1'
#
loop_
_entity.id
_entity.type
_entity.pdbx_description
1 polymer ?
#
loop_
_entity_poly.entity_id
_entity_poly.type
_entity_poly.pdbx_seq_one_letter_code
_entity_poly.pdbx_strand_id
1 'polypeptide(L)'
;MARLPRLDLPDIPQHIVQRGNNRLPCFLDDGDHLRYLQALQEALMATGVQLHAYVLMDNHEHLLATPTTAGDIGRLMQRLGRQYAGLFNARHRRTGTLWEGRYKSCLVDSERYVLTCQRYIELNPVRARITDDAAAWRWSSCAAHLGQRNGSMLTPHPAWLALDTDPLMRARRWREMLDEAVNGEDLTAIREYLQQQRAWGRDDFRAMVEAKTRRFAGVRPAHRPSKTDR
;
A
#
# COMPACT_ATOMS: atom_id res chain seq x y z
N MET A 1 15.62 -10.08 20.51
CA MET A 1 16.46 -9.48 19.44
C MET A 1 15.81 -8.20 18.94
N ALA A 2 16.60 -7.12 18.80
CA ALA A 2 16.14 -5.90 18.17
C ALA A 2 15.79 -6.19 16.70
N ARG A 3 14.55 -5.86 16.29
CA ARG A 3 14.11 -6.03 14.90
C ARG A 3 14.72 -4.92 14.05
N LEU A 4 15.20 -5.25 12.86
CA LEU A 4 15.73 -4.25 11.92
C LEU A 4 14.66 -3.17 11.61
N PRO A 5 15.04 -1.89 11.52
CA PRO A 5 14.17 -0.83 11.03
C PRO A 5 13.64 -1.15 9.62
N ARG A 6 12.54 -0.53 9.17
CA ARG A 6 12.15 -0.64 7.75
C ARG A 6 13.07 0.19 6.88
N LEU A 7 13.12 -0.09 5.58
CA LEU A 7 13.67 0.87 4.63
C LEU A 7 12.67 2.01 4.54
N ASP A 8 13.16 3.23 4.69
CA ASP A 8 12.34 4.42 4.74
C ASP A 8 13.16 5.59 4.19
N LEU A 9 12.69 6.17 3.10
CA LEU A 9 13.37 7.23 2.38
C LEU A 9 12.34 8.31 2.03
N PRO A 10 12.70 9.60 2.16
CA PRO A 10 11.85 10.68 1.69
C PRO A 10 11.68 10.60 0.17
N ASP A 11 10.52 11.04 -0.30
CA ASP A 11 10.15 11.18 -1.71
C ASP A 11 10.18 9.88 -2.53
N ILE A 12 10.22 8.72 -1.86
CA ILE A 12 10.12 7.40 -2.48
C ILE A 12 8.78 6.74 -2.07
N PRO A 13 7.92 6.35 -3.02
CA PRO A 13 6.68 5.67 -2.73
C PRO A 13 6.88 4.36 -1.96
N GLN A 14 5.95 4.05 -1.07
CA GLN A 14 5.93 2.82 -0.29
C GLN A 14 4.60 2.10 -0.45
N HIS A 15 4.67 0.80 -0.75
CA HIS A 15 3.52 -0.10 -0.62
C HIS A 15 3.46 -0.58 0.82
N ILE A 16 2.39 -0.19 1.52
CA ILE A 16 2.16 -0.46 2.93
C ILE A 16 1.00 -1.44 3.07
N VAL A 17 1.14 -2.43 3.95
CA VAL A 17 0.07 -3.37 4.29
C VAL A 17 0.01 -3.57 5.80
N GLN A 18 -1.19 -3.51 6.35
CA GLN A 18 -1.47 -3.86 7.72
C GLN A 18 -2.65 -4.83 7.75
N ARG A 19 -2.64 -5.74 8.73
CA ARG A 19 -3.48 -6.95 8.72
C ARG A 19 -4.06 -7.20 10.10
N GLY A 20 -5.32 -7.61 10.13
CA GLY A 20 -6.06 -7.94 11.33
C GLY A 20 -5.54 -9.16 12.04
N ASN A 21 -5.51 -9.11 13.36
CA ASN A 21 -4.98 -10.15 14.23
C ASN A 21 -5.62 -11.51 13.88
N ASN A 22 -4.79 -12.55 13.71
CA ASN A 22 -5.21 -13.88 13.24
C ASN A 22 -5.98 -13.87 11.91
N ARG A 23 -5.65 -12.94 11.01
CA ARG A 23 -6.38 -12.67 9.76
C ARG A 23 -7.88 -12.41 9.95
N LEU A 24 -8.31 -12.04 11.15
CA LEU A 24 -9.69 -11.70 11.44
C LEU A 24 -10.08 -10.36 10.81
N PRO A 25 -11.37 -10.13 10.54
CA PRO A 25 -11.84 -8.86 10.00
C PRO A 25 -11.44 -7.66 10.86
N CYS A 26 -11.00 -6.60 10.20
CA CYS A 26 -10.74 -5.27 10.74
C CYS A 26 -11.85 -4.27 10.42
N PHE A 27 -12.77 -4.63 9.53
CA PHE A 27 -13.93 -3.83 9.16
C PHE A 27 -15.13 -4.76 9.13
N LEU A 28 -16.09 -4.56 10.03
CA LEU A 28 -17.29 -5.41 10.13
C LEU A 28 -18.46 -4.85 9.32
N ASP A 29 -18.47 -3.55 9.06
CA ASP A 29 -19.50 -2.86 8.31
C ASP A 29 -18.99 -1.56 7.66
N ASP A 30 -19.86 -0.91 6.89
CA ASP A 30 -19.57 0.37 6.22
C ASP A 30 -19.15 1.48 7.21
N GLY A 31 -19.68 1.45 8.44
CA GLY A 31 -19.34 2.42 9.48
C GLY A 31 -17.91 2.25 10.01
N ASP A 32 -17.35 1.04 9.98
CA ASP A 32 -15.95 0.79 10.32
C ASP A 32 -15.03 1.35 9.23
N HIS A 33 -15.37 1.09 7.96
CA HIS A 33 -14.62 1.63 6.83
C HIS A 33 -14.61 3.17 6.83
N LEU A 34 -15.76 3.81 7.06
CA LEU A 34 -15.85 5.27 7.11
C LEU A 34 -15.01 5.86 8.25
N ARG A 35 -15.04 5.27 9.45
CA ARG A 35 -14.21 5.73 10.57
C ARG A 35 -12.72 5.54 10.30
N TYR A 36 -12.33 4.46 9.63
CA TYR A 36 -10.94 4.26 9.23
C TYR A 36 -10.50 5.33 8.23
N LEU A 37 -11.29 5.59 7.18
CA LEU A 37 -10.97 6.61 6.19
C LEU A 37 -10.87 8.00 6.81
N GLN A 38 -11.73 8.32 7.78
CA GLN A 38 -11.62 9.56 8.56
C GLN A 38 -10.30 9.62 9.36
N ALA A 39 -9.98 8.57 10.11
CA ALA A 39 -8.74 8.50 10.88
C ALA A 39 -7.49 8.56 9.98
N LEU A 40 -7.56 7.96 8.79
CA LEU A 40 -6.51 8.01 7.77
C LEU A 40 -6.33 9.44 7.27
N GLN A 41 -7.41 10.14 6.91
CA GLN A 41 -7.36 11.53 6.48
C GLN A 41 -6.73 12.44 7.54
N GLU A 42 -7.14 12.31 8.80
CA GLU A 42 -6.55 13.08 9.90
C GLU A 42 -5.06 12.76 10.09
N ALA A 43 -4.66 11.49 9.92
CA ALA A 43 -3.27 11.09 10.03
C ALA A 43 -2.40 11.59 8.86
N LEU A 44 -2.95 11.65 7.65
CA LEU A 44 -2.29 12.23 6.48
C LEU A 44 -2.07 13.72 6.69
N MET A 45 -3.09 14.46 7.14
CA MET A 45 -2.95 15.90 7.45
C MET A 45 -1.90 16.17 8.54
N ALA A 46 -1.81 15.30 9.55
CA ALA A 46 -0.85 15.45 10.64
C ALA A 46 0.60 15.13 10.25
N THR A 47 0.84 14.35 9.19
CA THR A 47 2.19 13.91 8.79
C THR A 47 2.65 14.49 7.47
N GLY A 48 1.75 15.04 6.64
CA GLY A 48 2.06 15.50 5.29
C GLY A 48 2.35 14.37 4.30
N VAL A 49 2.16 13.10 4.69
CA VAL A 49 2.32 11.96 3.78
C VAL A 49 1.31 12.07 2.64
N GLN A 50 1.79 11.86 1.42
CA GLN A 50 0.96 11.87 0.22
C GLN A 50 0.40 10.47 -0.03
N LEU A 51 -0.92 10.31 -0.02
CA LEU A 51 -1.58 9.03 -0.32
C LEU A 51 -1.93 8.96 -1.81
N HIS A 52 -1.37 8.00 -2.53
CA HIS A 52 -1.60 7.84 -3.97
C HIS A 52 -2.69 6.83 -4.28
N ALA A 53 -2.80 5.75 -3.50
CA ALA A 53 -3.85 4.75 -3.67
C ALA A 53 -4.12 3.98 -2.38
N TYR A 54 -5.31 3.41 -2.26
CA TYR A 54 -5.66 2.54 -1.15
C TYR A 54 -6.70 1.48 -1.54
N VAL A 55 -6.72 0.40 -0.77
CA VAL A 55 -7.90 -0.46 -0.64
C VAL A 55 -8.02 -0.97 0.79
N LEU A 56 -9.23 -0.90 1.33
CA LEU A 56 -9.61 -1.57 2.56
C LEU A 56 -10.31 -2.87 2.18
N MET A 57 -9.73 -4.00 2.59
CA MET A 57 -10.31 -5.33 2.50
C MET A 57 -10.81 -5.73 3.89
N ASP A 58 -11.66 -6.75 4.00
CA ASP A 58 -12.26 -7.14 5.27
C ASP A 58 -11.25 -7.33 6.42
N ASN A 59 -10.10 -7.95 6.16
CA ASN A 59 -9.09 -8.28 7.17
C ASN A 59 -7.72 -7.60 6.99
N HIS A 60 -7.56 -6.69 6.03
CA HIS A 60 -6.31 -5.97 5.81
C HIS A 60 -6.50 -4.74 4.92
N GLU A 61 -5.61 -3.77 5.05
CA GLU A 61 -5.50 -2.63 4.15
C GLU A 61 -4.24 -2.70 3.28
N HIS A 62 -4.31 -2.05 2.12
CA HIS A 62 -3.16 -1.69 1.32
C HIS A 62 -3.16 -0.19 1.09
N LEU A 63 -2.01 0.46 1.26
CA LEU A 63 -1.79 1.87 0.93
C LEU A 63 -0.57 1.99 0.00
N LEU A 64 -0.63 2.91 -0.96
CA LEU A 64 0.53 3.41 -1.69
C LEU A 64 0.72 4.86 -1.30
N ALA A 65 1.81 5.18 -0.63
CA ALA A 65 2.03 6.51 -0.09
C ALA A 65 3.50 6.95 -0.16
N THR A 66 3.73 8.24 -0.35
CA THR A 66 5.07 8.84 -0.38
C THR A 66 5.25 9.79 0.81
N PRO A 67 6.24 9.54 1.68
CA PRO A 67 6.57 10.47 2.75
C PRO A 67 7.45 11.62 2.23
N THR A 68 7.25 12.84 2.74
CA THR A 68 8.17 13.95 2.47
C THR A 68 9.41 13.88 3.36
N THR A 69 9.31 13.32 4.58
CA THR A 69 10.45 13.11 5.47
C THR A 69 10.56 11.66 5.89
N ALA A 70 11.79 11.14 6.02
CA ALA A 70 12.02 9.84 6.64
C ALA A 70 11.35 9.78 8.04
N GLY A 71 10.66 8.68 8.31
CA GLY A 71 9.92 8.41 9.53
C GLY A 71 8.42 8.75 9.45
N ASP A 72 7.97 9.52 8.46
CA ASP A 72 6.57 9.96 8.38
C ASP A 72 5.59 8.81 8.16
N ILE A 73 5.92 7.80 7.35
CA ILE A 73 5.09 6.59 7.23
C ILE A 73 4.93 5.89 8.59
N GLY A 74 6.02 5.83 9.37
CA GLY A 74 5.98 5.30 10.73
C GLY A 74 5.01 6.06 11.64
N ARG A 75 5.09 7.40 11.62
CA ARG A 75 4.21 8.29 12.39
C ARG A 75 2.75 8.16 11.94
N LEU A 76 2.51 8.13 10.63
CA LEU A 76 1.19 7.96 10.02
C LEU A 76 0.52 6.68 10.53
N MET A 77 1.18 5.54 10.34
CA MET A 77 0.63 4.23 10.71
C MET A 77 0.47 4.08 12.23
N GLN A 78 1.34 4.70 13.03
CA GLN A 78 1.19 4.70 14.49
C GLN A 78 -0.06 5.48 14.92
N ARG A 79 -0.27 6.69 14.38
CA ARG A 79 -1.43 7.54 14.69
C ARG A 79 -2.72 6.84 14.25
N LEU A 80 -2.76 6.38 13.00
CA LEU A 80 -3.89 5.67 12.42
C LEU A 80 -4.22 4.40 13.19
N GLY A 81 -3.22 3.55 13.45
CA GLY A 81 -3.40 2.30 14.16
C GLY A 81 -3.91 2.49 15.59
N ARG A 82 -3.39 3.49 16.32
CA ARG A 82 -3.84 3.81 17.68
C ARG A 82 -5.28 4.32 17.70
N GLN A 83 -5.61 5.25 16.82
CA GLN A 83 -6.95 5.85 16.77
C GLN A 83 -8.00 4.82 16.36
N TYR A 84 -7.79 4.14 15.23
CA TYR A 84 -8.77 3.20 14.70
C TYR A 84 -8.97 1.98 15.60
N ALA A 85 -7.89 1.38 16.13
CA ALA A 85 -8.03 0.22 17.01
C ALA A 85 -8.81 0.56 18.29
N GLY A 86 -8.62 1.77 18.85
CA GLY A 86 -9.40 2.25 19.98
C GLY A 86 -10.89 2.39 19.65
N LEU A 87 -11.21 3.03 18.52
CA LEU A 87 -12.60 3.21 18.05
C LEU A 87 -13.29 1.86 17.78
N PHE A 88 -12.60 0.95 17.08
CA PHE A 88 -13.11 -0.38 16.76
C PHE A 88 -13.38 -1.21 18.02
N ASN A 89 -12.42 -1.24 18.95
CA ASN A 89 -12.57 -1.99 20.19
C ASN A 89 -13.71 -1.45 21.07
N ALA A 90 -13.84 -0.13 21.18
CA ALA A 90 -14.93 0.49 21.91
C ALA A 90 -16.30 0.17 21.29
N ARG A 91 -16.43 0.30 19.97
CA ARG A 91 -17.69 0.03 19.25
C ARG A 91 -18.12 -1.42 19.37
N HIS A 92 -17.19 -2.35 19.23
CA HIS A 92 -17.47 -3.79 19.17
C HIS A 92 -17.29 -4.52 20.50
N ARG A 93 -17.07 -3.78 21.60
CA ARG A 93 -16.83 -4.31 22.96
C ARG A 93 -15.70 -5.36 22.98
N ARG A 94 -14.62 -5.09 22.24
CA ARG A 94 -13.44 -5.96 22.16
C ARG A 94 -12.33 -5.43 23.04
N THR A 95 -11.43 -6.34 23.40
CA THR A 95 -10.17 -6.03 24.09
C THR A 95 -9.00 -6.60 23.28
N GLY A 96 -7.78 -6.18 23.63
CA GLY A 96 -6.56 -6.64 22.96
C GLY A 96 -6.26 -5.91 21.64
N THR A 97 -5.35 -6.49 20.86
CA THR A 97 -4.85 -5.89 19.61
C THR A 97 -5.78 -6.18 18.43
N LEU A 98 -6.10 -5.14 17.67
CA LEU A 98 -6.81 -5.29 16.40
C LEU A 98 -5.91 -5.87 15.30
N TRP A 99 -4.63 -5.50 15.30
CA TRP A 99 -3.67 -5.81 14.24
C TRP A 99 -2.73 -6.96 14.64
N GLU A 100 -2.25 -7.77 13.67
CA GLU A 100 -1.26 -8.86 13.87
C GLU A 100 0.10 -8.37 14.37
N GLY A 101 0.32 -7.06 14.33
CA GLY A 101 1.54 -6.41 14.73
C GLY A 101 1.73 -5.12 13.96
N ARG A 102 2.99 -4.77 13.72
CA ARG A 102 3.31 -3.58 12.93
C ARG A 102 3.01 -3.85 11.44
N TYR A 103 2.65 -2.80 10.71
CA TYR A 103 2.54 -2.82 9.25
C TYR A 103 3.81 -3.35 8.57
N LYS A 104 3.67 -3.88 7.35
CA LYS A 104 4.79 -4.16 6.42
C LYS A 104 4.85 -3.05 5.39
N SER A 105 6.05 -2.71 4.94
CA SER A 105 6.22 -1.83 3.78
C SER A 105 7.40 -2.24 2.92
N CYS A 106 7.31 -1.98 1.62
CA CYS A 106 8.43 -1.99 0.69
C CYS A 106 8.49 -0.67 -0.08
N LEU A 107 9.70 -0.23 -0.41
CA LEU A 107 9.90 0.91 -1.30
C LEU A 107 9.53 0.49 -2.72
N VAL A 108 8.95 1.40 -3.49
CA VAL A 108 8.51 1.17 -4.87
C VAL A 108 9.15 2.21 -5.77
N ASP A 109 9.78 1.74 -6.83
CA ASP A 109 10.40 2.59 -7.86
C ASP A 109 9.33 3.35 -8.68
N SER A 110 9.47 4.68 -8.70
CA SER A 110 8.52 5.61 -9.31
C SER A 110 8.45 5.54 -10.84
N GLU A 111 9.51 5.08 -11.52
CA GLU A 111 9.53 5.11 -12.99
C GLU A 111 8.59 4.09 -13.61
N ARG A 112 8.67 2.84 -13.16
CA ARG A 112 7.97 1.71 -13.80
C ARG A 112 7.03 0.97 -12.87
N TYR A 113 7.33 0.95 -11.58
CA TYR A 113 6.70 0.00 -10.66
C TYR A 113 5.52 0.61 -9.88
N VAL A 114 5.47 1.94 -9.77
CA VAL A 114 4.41 2.63 -9.01
C VAL A 114 3.01 2.41 -9.60
N LEU A 115 2.85 2.45 -10.93
CA LEU A 115 1.55 2.20 -11.57
C LEU A 115 1.15 0.72 -11.46
N THR A 116 2.11 -0.19 -11.59
CA THR A 116 1.88 -1.64 -11.35
C THR A 116 1.47 -1.90 -9.90
N CYS A 117 2.11 -1.22 -8.93
CA CYS A 117 1.73 -1.28 -7.52
C CYS A 117 0.32 -0.76 -7.30
N GLN A 118 0.00 0.39 -7.88
CA GLN A 118 -1.32 1.02 -7.77
C GLN A 118 -2.42 0.12 -8.35
N ARG A 119 -2.22 -0.46 -9.54
CA ARG A 119 -3.12 -1.49 -10.12
C ARG A 119 -3.23 -2.68 -9.19
N TYR A 120 -2.12 -3.18 -8.65
CA TYR A 120 -2.14 -4.27 -7.69
C TYR A 120 -3.00 -3.94 -6.47
N ILE A 121 -2.92 -2.73 -5.93
CA ILE A 121 -3.75 -2.33 -4.79
C ILE A 121 -5.23 -2.30 -5.18
N GLU A 122 -5.57 -1.64 -6.29
CA GLU A 122 -6.97 -1.43 -6.68
C GLU A 122 -7.67 -2.68 -7.20
N LEU A 123 -6.93 -3.61 -7.82
CA LEU A 123 -7.45 -4.91 -8.27
C LEU A 123 -7.53 -5.95 -7.13
N ASN A 124 -7.23 -5.61 -5.88
CA ASN A 124 -7.30 -6.56 -4.77
C ASN A 124 -8.71 -7.17 -4.58
N PRO A 125 -9.81 -6.38 -4.58
CA PRO A 125 -11.17 -6.91 -4.49
C PRO A 125 -11.50 -7.89 -5.62
N VAL A 126 -11.05 -7.60 -6.84
CA VAL A 126 -11.23 -8.47 -8.01
C VAL A 126 -10.45 -9.78 -7.86
N ARG A 127 -9.17 -9.70 -7.48
CA ARG A 127 -8.36 -10.91 -7.22
C ARG A 127 -8.89 -11.75 -6.07
N ALA A 128 -9.52 -11.12 -5.07
CA ALA A 128 -10.18 -11.78 -3.96
C ALA A 128 -11.58 -12.32 -4.31
N ARG A 129 -12.06 -12.11 -5.55
CA ARG A 129 -13.39 -12.51 -6.05
C ARG A 129 -14.54 -11.91 -5.24
N ILE A 130 -14.34 -10.70 -4.72
CA ILE A 130 -15.36 -9.93 -3.99
C ILE A 130 -16.26 -9.17 -4.98
N THR A 131 -15.69 -8.72 -6.09
CA THR A 131 -16.40 -8.03 -7.17
C THR A 131 -15.68 -8.26 -8.50
N ASP A 132 -16.40 -8.18 -9.61
CA ASP A 132 -15.81 -8.30 -10.95
C ASP A 132 -15.25 -6.96 -11.48
N ASP A 133 -15.68 -5.83 -10.91
CA ASP A 133 -15.18 -4.49 -11.27
C ASP A 133 -14.54 -3.82 -10.06
N ALA A 134 -13.24 -3.49 -10.17
CA ALA A 134 -12.51 -2.78 -9.13
C ALA A 134 -13.15 -1.44 -8.73
N ALA A 135 -13.83 -0.78 -9.67
CA ALA A 135 -14.51 0.49 -9.40
C ALA A 135 -15.76 0.33 -8.51
N ALA A 136 -16.38 -0.85 -8.51
CA ALA A 136 -17.55 -1.14 -7.69
C ALA A 136 -17.20 -1.31 -6.20
N TRP A 137 -15.94 -1.61 -5.87
CA TRP A 137 -15.49 -1.67 -4.48
C TRP A 137 -15.28 -0.27 -3.89
N ARG A 138 -16.32 0.22 -3.20
CA ARG A 138 -16.39 1.57 -2.61
C ARG A 138 -15.23 1.89 -1.66
N TRP A 139 -14.65 0.87 -1.03
CA TRP A 139 -13.55 1.00 -0.06
C TRP A 139 -12.17 0.97 -0.71
N SER A 140 -12.06 1.31 -1.99
CA SER A 140 -10.79 1.54 -2.68
C SER A 140 -10.69 2.96 -3.27
N SER A 141 -9.49 3.32 -3.71
CA SER A 141 -9.22 4.52 -4.52
C SER A 141 -9.64 4.41 -5.99
N CYS A 142 -9.99 3.22 -6.49
CA CYS A 142 -10.20 2.95 -7.92
C CYS A 142 -11.22 3.91 -8.56
N ALA A 143 -12.40 4.03 -7.96
CA ALA A 143 -13.44 4.94 -8.47
C ALA A 143 -12.99 6.41 -8.55
N ALA A 144 -12.09 6.86 -7.66
CA ALA A 144 -11.54 8.21 -7.73
C ALA A 144 -10.56 8.37 -8.90
N HIS A 145 -9.68 7.40 -9.14
CA HIS A 145 -8.79 7.41 -10.31
C HIS A 145 -9.54 7.22 -11.64
N LEU A 146 -10.76 6.70 -11.61
CA LEU A 146 -11.63 6.64 -12.78
C LEU A 146 -12.48 7.90 -12.96
N GLY A 147 -12.30 8.93 -12.12
CA GLY A 147 -13.09 10.16 -12.17
C GLY A 147 -14.56 9.99 -11.75
N GLN A 148 -14.91 8.85 -11.15
CA GLN A 148 -16.28 8.51 -10.73
C GLN A 148 -16.59 8.98 -9.30
N ARG A 149 -15.58 9.43 -8.55
CA ARG A 149 -15.73 9.96 -7.19
C ARG A 149 -14.95 11.26 -7.01
N ASN A 150 -15.67 12.34 -6.70
CA ASN A 150 -15.10 13.66 -6.38
C ASN A 150 -14.69 13.75 -4.90
N GLY A 151 -13.77 14.66 -4.59
CA GLY A 151 -13.40 15.00 -3.20
C GLY A 151 -12.69 13.86 -2.48
N SER A 152 -11.49 13.50 -2.93
CA SER A 152 -10.69 12.43 -2.32
C SER A 152 -9.53 12.98 -1.49
N MET A 153 -9.13 12.24 -0.45
CA MET A 153 -7.89 12.50 0.32
C MET A 153 -6.61 12.09 -0.44
N LEU A 154 -6.73 11.71 -1.71
CA LEU A 154 -5.64 11.27 -2.54
C LEU A 154 -4.83 12.46 -3.06
N THR A 155 -3.52 12.31 -3.02
CA THR A 155 -2.57 13.11 -3.80
C THR A 155 -2.14 12.26 -4.99
N PRO A 156 -2.62 12.50 -6.22
CA PRO A 156 -2.27 11.67 -7.36
C PRO A 156 -0.75 11.63 -7.59
N HIS A 157 -0.20 10.43 -7.81
CA HIS A 157 1.23 10.29 -8.07
C HIS A 157 1.59 10.90 -9.44
N PRO A 158 2.77 11.53 -9.62
CA PRO A 158 3.18 12.09 -10.91
C PRO A 158 3.10 11.11 -12.09
N ALA A 159 3.44 9.83 -11.88
CA ALA A 159 3.31 8.81 -12.92
C ALA A 159 1.85 8.56 -13.35
N TRP A 160 0.88 8.69 -12.44
CA TRP A 160 -0.54 8.58 -12.79
C TRP A 160 -1.00 9.82 -13.54
N LEU A 161 -0.60 11.01 -13.08
CA LEU A 161 -0.87 12.28 -13.78
C LEU A 161 -0.29 12.31 -15.19
N ALA A 162 0.87 11.67 -15.39
CA ALA A 162 1.55 11.59 -16.68
C ALA A 162 0.87 10.66 -17.70
N LEU A 163 -0.12 9.84 -17.29
CA LEU A 163 -0.87 9.00 -18.23
C LEU A 163 -1.59 9.84 -19.28
N ASP A 164 -2.19 10.95 -18.86
CA ASP A 164 -2.76 11.95 -19.78
C ASP A 164 -2.96 13.29 -19.07
N THR A 165 -2.87 14.38 -19.83
CA THR A 165 -3.11 15.73 -19.32
C THR A 165 -4.61 15.99 -19.09
N ASP A 166 -5.48 15.43 -19.93
CA ASP A 166 -6.93 15.51 -19.77
C ASP A 166 -7.41 14.50 -18.70
N PRO A 167 -8.07 14.93 -17.61
CA PRO A 167 -8.61 14.03 -16.60
C PRO A 167 -9.50 12.91 -17.15
N LEU A 168 -10.29 13.16 -18.20
CA LEU A 168 -11.17 12.14 -18.78
C LEU A 168 -10.38 11.07 -19.54
N MET A 169 -9.41 11.49 -20.36
CA MET A 169 -8.53 10.57 -21.07
C MET A 169 -7.63 9.79 -20.11
N ARG A 170 -7.17 10.44 -19.04
CA ARG A 170 -6.39 9.78 -17.98
C ARG A 170 -7.20 8.67 -17.28
N ALA A 171 -8.46 8.94 -16.94
CA ALA A 171 -9.35 7.93 -16.37
C ALA A 171 -9.59 6.76 -17.34
N ARG A 172 -9.71 7.03 -18.65
CA ARG A 172 -9.83 5.97 -19.68
C ARG A 172 -8.59 5.11 -19.78
N ARG A 173 -7.40 5.71 -19.86
CA ARG A 173 -6.12 4.97 -19.85
C ARG A 173 -5.95 4.15 -18.58
N TRP A 174 -6.37 4.70 -17.44
CA TRP A 174 -6.35 3.94 -16.19
C TRP A 174 -7.29 2.73 -16.23
N ARG A 175 -8.50 2.88 -16.80
CA ARG A 175 -9.42 1.76 -17.04
C ARG A 175 -8.79 0.69 -17.93
N GLU A 176 -8.23 1.07 -19.07
CA GLU A 176 -7.56 0.15 -20.00
C GLU A 176 -6.47 -0.65 -19.28
N MET A 177 -5.63 0.02 -18.48
CA MET A 177 -4.62 -0.64 -17.66
C MET A 177 -5.22 -1.59 -16.62
N LEU A 178 -6.35 -1.27 -15.99
CA LEU A 178 -7.00 -2.17 -15.02
C LEU A 178 -7.57 -3.44 -15.69
N ASP A 179 -8.03 -3.32 -16.93
CA ASP A 179 -8.61 -4.42 -17.71
C ASP A 179 -7.53 -5.36 -18.28
N GLU A 180 -6.30 -4.87 -18.44
CA GLU A 180 -5.13 -5.70 -18.77
C GLU A 180 -4.77 -6.67 -17.63
N ALA A 181 -4.40 -7.90 -18.00
CA ALA A 181 -3.88 -8.86 -17.03
C ALA A 181 -2.59 -8.33 -16.37
N VAL A 182 -2.51 -8.41 -15.05
CA VAL A 182 -1.26 -8.13 -14.33
C VAL A 182 -0.33 -9.32 -14.51
N ASN A 183 0.91 -9.08 -14.94
CA ASN A 183 1.92 -10.13 -15.11
C ASN A 183 2.10 -10.93 -13.81
N GLY A 184 2.07 -12.26 -13.90
CA GLY A 184 2.24 -13.17 -12.76
C GLY A 184 3.60 -13.01 -12.05
N GLU A 185 4.64 -12.63 -12.78
CA GLU A 185 5.96 -12.31 -12.21
C GLU A 185 5.90 -11.06 -11.34
N ASP A 186 5.24 -10.00 -11.79
CA ASP A 186 5.05 -8.78 -11.02
C ASP A 186 4.22 -9.03 -9.76
N LEU A 187 3.14 -9.83 -9.87
CA LEU A 187 2.33 -10.21 -8.72
C LEU A 187 3.16 -10.96 -7.65
N THR A 188 4.05 -11.83 -8.09
CA THR A 188 4.94 -12.57 -7.21
C THR A 188 5.97 -11.65 -6.58
N ALA A 189 6.61 -10.79 -7.38
CA ALA A 189 7.61 -9.84 -6.93
C ALA A 189 7.04 -8.86 -5.88
N ILE A 190 5.89 -8.24 -6.14
CA ILE A 190 5.25 -7.31 -5.17
C ILE A 190 5.11 -7.96 -3.80
N ARG A 191 4.58 -9.19 -3.78
CA ARG A 191 4.37 -9.94 -2.54
C ARG A 191 5.69 -10.26 -1.86
N GLU A 192 6.69 -10.72 -2.60
CA GLU A 192 7.98 -11.11 -2.06
C GLU A 192 8.74 -9.91 -1.46
N TYR A 193 8.79 -8.79 -2.18
CA TYR A 193 9.41 -7.56 -1.71
C TYR A 193 8.68 -6.96 -0.50
N LEU A 194 7.35 -6.99 -0.47
CA LEU A 194 6.56 -6.56 0.69
C LEU A 194 6.82 -7.45 1.90
N GLN A 195 6.82 -8.78 1.72
CA GLN A 195 7.04 -9.73 2.81
C GLN A 195 8.42 -9.57 3.44
N GLN A 196 9.45 -9.35 2.61
CA GLN A 196 10.81 -9.14 3.09
C GLN A 196 11.09 -7.69 3.50
N GLN A 197 10.19 -6.75 3.20
CA GLN A 197 10.29 -5.31 3.46
C GLN A 197 11.55 -4.71 2.81
N ARG A 198 11.57 -4.74 1.47
CA ARG A 198 12.71 -4.43 0.59
C ARG A 198 12.36 -3.36 -0.44
N ALA A 199 13.21 -3.11 -1.42
CA ALA A 199 13.00 -2.09 -2.45
C ALA A 199 12.66 -2.74 -3.80
N TRP A 200 11.39 -2.66 -4.20
CA TRP A 200 10.90 -3.19 -5.46
C TRP A 200 11.12 -2.17 -6.58
N GLY A 201 11.99 -2.52 -7.54
CA GLY A 201 12.42 -1.66 -8.63
C GLY A 201 13.45 -2.33 -9.53
N ARG A 202 14.12 -1.58 -10.39
CA ARG A 202 15.28 -2.07 -11.15
C ARG A 202 16.56 -2.12 -10.28
N ASP A 203 17.66 -2.63 -10.84
CA ASP A 203 18.95 -2.77 -10.13
C ASP A 203 19.56 -1.43 -9.73
N ASP A 204 19.46 -0.41 -10.58
CA ASP A 204 19.85 0.98 -10.32
C ASP A 204 19.10 1.56 -9.10
N PHE A 205 17.78 1.37 -9.04
CA PHE A 205 16.96 1.79 -7.90
C PHE A 205 17.39 1.08 -6.61
N ARG A 206 17.59 -0.24 -6.65
CA ARG A 206 18.08 -0.99 -5.49
C ARG A 206 19.45 -0.49 -5.05
N ALA A 207 20.40 -0.33 -5.97
CA ALA A 207 21.74 0.18 -5.66
C ALA A 207 21.67 1.57 -5.01
N MET A 208 20.79 2.46 -5.50
CA MET A 208 20.55 3.77 -4.89
C MET A 208 20.02 3.64 -3.45
N VAL A 209 19.05 2.75 -3.20
CA VAL A 209 18.51 2.50 -1.86
C VAL A 209 19.60 1.95 -0.93
N GLU A 210 20.42 1.01 -1.40
CA GLU A 210 21.53 0.46 -0.61
C GLU A 210 22.57 1.53 -0.27
N ALA A 211 22.91 2.40 -1.22
CA ALA A 211 23.84 3.50 -1.00
C ALA A 211 23.32 4.50 0.06
N LYS A 212 22.02 4.86 -0.01
CA LYS A 212 21.41 5.80 0.94
C LYS A 212 21.20 5.21 2.33
N THR A 213 20.84 3.93 2.41
CA THR A 213 20.43 3.30 3.67
C THR A 213 21.52 2.46 4.32
N ARG A 214 22.59 2.13 3.58
CA ARG A 214 23.65 1.16 3.93
C ARG A 214 23.10 -0.22 4.28
N ARG A 215 21.99 -0.61 3.64
CA ARG A 215 21.26 -1.85 3.93
C ARG A 215 20.84 -2.52 2.64
N PHE A 216 20.95 -3.85 2.61
CA PHE A 216 20.52 -4.68 1.47
C PHE A 216 19.06 -4.43 1.08
N ALA A 217 18.85 -4.10 -0.19
CA ALA A 217 17.57 -3.64 -0.74
C ALA A 217 16.87 -4.70 -1.60
N GLY A 218 17.57 -5.77 -2.02
CA GLY A 218 16.99 -6.89 -2.76
C GLY A 218 16.21 -7.90 -1.90
N VAL A 219 15.60 -8.89 -2.54
CA VAL A 219 15.00 -10.06 -1.87
C VAL A 219 16.01 -11.20 -1.74
N ARG A 220 15.86 -12.02 -0.71
CA ARG A 220 16.62 -13.27 -0.55
C ARG A 220 15.69 -14.45 -0.82
N PRO A 221 16.16 -15.53 -1.46
CA PRO A 221 15.38 -16.75 -1.60
C PRO A 221 14.92 -17.26 -0.23
N ALA A 222 13.74 -17.85 -0.16
CA ALA A 222 13.21 -18.45 1.07
C ALA A 222 14.08 -19.62 1.59
N HIS A 223 14.89 -20.22 0.71
CA HIS A 223 15.75 -21.37 1.01
C HIS A 223 17.22 -20.97 1.08
N ARG A 224 17.96 -21.59 2.02
CA ARG A 224 19.43 -21.53 2.03
C ARG A 224 19.93 -22.27 0.78
N PRO A 225 20.86 -21.71 -0.02
CA PRO A 225 21.47 -22.46 -1.11
C PRO A 225 22.07 -23.78 -0.59
N SER A 226 21.84 -24.88 -1.31
CA SER A 226 22.51 -26.15 -1.04
C SER A 226 24.02 -25.93 -1.04
N LYS A 227 24.75 -26.58 -0.12
CA LYS A 227 26.22 -26.49 -0.01
C LYS A 227 26.98 -27.16 -1.17
N THR A 228 26.30 -27.80 -2.11
CA THR A 228 26.92 -28.46 -3.26
C THR A 228 27.01 -27.46 -4.41
N ASP A 229 28.11 -26.72 -4.43
CA ASP A 229 28.88 -26.35 -5.63
C ASP A 229 30.11 -25.55 -5.15
N ARG A 230 31.16 -26.29 -4.81
CA ARG A 230 32.54 -25.83 -4.66
C ARG A 230 33.45 -26.89 -5.25
#